data_AF-A0A246AC01-F1
#
_entry.id   AF-A0A246AC01-F1
#
_cell.length_a   1.000
_cell.length_b   1.000
_cell.length_c   1.000
_cell.angle_alpha   90.00
_cell.angle_beta   90.00
_cell.angle_gamma   90.00
#
_symmetry.space_group_name_H-M   'P 1'
#
loop_
_entity.id
_entity.type
_entity.pdbx_description
1 polymer ?
#
loop_
_entity_poly.entity_id
_entity_poly.type
_entity_poly.pdbx_seq_one_letter_code
_entity_poly.pdbx_strand_id
1 'polypeptide(L)' 'MRQNYFFVFYSSRLDKIWVMSSEEFCNESNLNKTGKNAGKRSIWFNGRSKKTMTEHAYPRFDKYFDVDFSRFR' A
#
# COMPACT_ATOMS: atom_id res chain seq x y z
N MET A 1 4.36 -17.01 -5.59
CA MET A 1 4.10 -15.60 -5.98
C MET A 1 3.81 -15.57 -7.47
N ARG A 2 2.89 -14.71 -7.94
CA ARG A 2 2.52 -14.67 -9.36
C ARG A 2 3.37 -13.62 -10.07
N GLN A 3 4.08 -14.04 -11.12
CA GLN A 3 4.85 -13.12 -11.96
C GLN A 3 3.91 -12.18 -12.72
N ASN A 4 4.37 -10.95 -12.96
CA ASN A 4 3.64 -9.90 -13.69
C ASN A 4 2.24 -9.58 -13.13
N TYR A 5 2.05 -9.81 -11.82
CA TYR A 5 0.80 -9.46 -11.13
C TYR A 5 1.07 -8.35 -10.12
N PHE A 6 0.31 -7.27 -10.26
CA PHE A 6 0.47 -6.04 -9.49
C PHE A 6 -0.82 -5.63 -8.80
N PHE A 7 -0.65 -4.99 -7.67
CA PHE A 7 -1.68 -4.31 -6.91
C PHE A 7 -1.54 -2.81 -7.13
N VAL A 8 -2.64 -2.16 -7.49
CA VAL A 8 -2.74 -0.71 -7.63
C VAL A 8 -3.68 -0.20 -6.54
N PHE A 9 -3.19 0.69 -5.69
CA PHE A 9 -3.95 1.33 -4.63
C PHE A 9 -4.05 2.81 -4.93
N TYR A 10 -5.27 3.37 -4.91
CA TYR A 10 -5.50 4.80 -5.07
C TYR A 10 -6.17 5.37 -3.83
N SER A 11 -5.69 6.52 -3.36
CA SER A 11 -6.36 7.33 -2.34
C SER A 11 -6.73 8.68 -2.92
N SER A 12 -8.03 8.94 -3.07
CA SER A 12 -8.54 10.25 -3.51
C SER A 12 -8.25 11.35 -2.48
N ARG A 13 -8.25 11.01 -1.20
CA ARG A 13 -7.99 11.97 -0.10
C ARG A 13 -6.56 12.47 -0.07
N LEU A 14 -5.62 11.64 -0.52
CA LEU A 14 -4.19 11.95 -0.56
C LEU A 14 -3.68 12.24 -1.97
N ASP A 15 -4.53 12.08 -2.98
CA ASP A 15 -4.21 12.09 -4.41
C ASP A 15 -2.92 11.32 -4.74
N LYS A 16 -2.87 10.07 -4.26
CA LYS A 16 -1.69 9.22 -4.37
C LYS A 16 -2.07 7.84 -4.87
N ILE A 17 -1.24 7.32 -5.77
CA ILE A 17 -1.31 5.95 -6.29
C ILE A 17 -0.06 5.21 -5.81
N TRP A 18 -0.25 3.99 -5.31
CA TRP A 18 0.82 3.05 -5.02
C TRP A 18 0.70 1.83 -5.92
N VAL A 19 1.79 1.44 -6.58
CA VAL A 19 1.86 0.26 -7.43
C VAL A 19 2.87 -0.71 -6.86
N MET A 20 2.41 -1.92 -6.53
CA MET A 20 3.23 -2.94 -5.89
C MET A 20 3.09 -4.27 -6.62
N SER A 21 4.20 -4.96 -6.85
CA SER A 21 4.20 -6.35 -7.27
C SER A 21 3.64 -7.26 -6.18
N SER A 22 3.30 -8.49 -6.56
CA SER A 22 2.87 -9.53 -5.59
C SER A 22 3.89 -9.78 -4.49
N GLU A 23 5.18 -9.66 -4.79
CA GLU A 23 6.27 -9.86 -3.83
C GLU A 23 6.40 -8.69 -2.86
N GLU A 24 6.44 -7.46 -3.37
CA GLU A 24 6.47 -6.25 -2.55
C GLU A 24 5.25 -6.20 -1.62
N PHE A 25 4.06 -6.51 -2.13
CA PHE A 25 2.86 -6.56 -1.29
C PHE A 25 2.96 -7.62 -0.20
N CYS A 26 3.47 -8.82 -0.50
CA CYS A 26 3.63 -9.87 0.51
C CYS A 26 4.65 -9.50 1.61
N ASN A 27 5.69 -8.76 1.25
CA ASN A 27 6.75 -8.35 2.18
C ASN A 27 6.32 -7.17 3.06
N GLU A 28 5.53 -6.24 2.52
CA GLU A 28 5.12 -5.01 3.21
C GLU A 28 3.80 -5.15 3.98
N SER A 29 2.96 -6.12 3.61
CA SER A 29 1.66 -6.35 4.25
C SER A 29 1.76 -7.20 5.51
N ASN A 30 0.89 -6.91 6.47
CA ASN A 30 0.71 -7.74 7.65
C ASN A 30 -0.20 -8.93 7.33
N LEU A 31 0.29 -10.15 7.60
CA LEU A 31 -0.51 -11.36 7.57
C LEU A 31 -1.27 -11.52 8.90
N ASN A 32 -2.60 -11.56 8.82
CA ASN A 32 -3.43 -11.84 9.97
C ASN A 32 -3.28 -13.31 10.36
N LYS A 33 -2.65 -13.58 11.50
CA LYS A 33 -2.41 -14.95 11.98
C LYS A 33 -3.63 -15.58 12.64
N THR A 34 -4.50 -14.78 13.24
CA THR A 34 -5.63 -15.23 14.05
C THR A 34 -6.89 -14.37 13.83
N GLY A 35 -8.03 -14.86 14.33
CA GLY A 35 -9.33 -14.16 14.26
C GLY A 35 -10.09 -14.37 12.95
N LYS A 36 -11.22 -13.65 12.79
CA LYS A 36 -12.14 -13.81 11.65
C LYS A 36 -11.53 -13.56 10.26
N ASN A 37 -10.39 -12.85 10.22
CA ASN A 37 -9.67 -12.52 9.00
C ASN A 37 -8.32 -13.27 8.91
N ALA A 38 -8.15 -14.35 9.67
CA ALA A 38 -6.95 -15.18 9.60
C ALA A 38 -6.66 -15.62 8.15
N GLY A 39 -5.38 -15.59 7.78
CA GLY A 39 -4.92 -15.88 6.42
C GLY A 39 -5.00 -14.70 5.44
N LYS A 40 -5.74 -13.63 5.76
CA LYS A 40 -5.80 -12.43 4.93
C LYS A 40 -4.63 -11.48 5.23
N ARG A 41 -4.23 -10.71 4.21
CA ARG A 41 -3.22 -9.66 4.32
C ARG A 41 -3.85 -8.29 4.42
N SER A 42 -3.21 -7.39 5.16
CA SER A 42 -3.62 -5.99 5.30
C SER A 42 -2.41 -5.07 5.16
N ILE A 43 -2.62 -3.91 4.57
CA ILE A 43 -1.60 -2.87 4.42
C ILE A 43 -2.26 -1.52 4.68
N TRP A 44 -1.56 -0.63 5.38
CA TRP A 44 -2.03 0.70 5.74
C TRP A 44 -1.03 1.72 5.23
N PHE A 45 -1.42 2.47 4.20
CA PHE A 45 -0.54 3.43 3.51
C PHE A 45 -0.47 4.79 4.19
N ASN A 46 -1.44 5.10 5.03
CA ASN A 46 -1.68 6.43 5.57
C ASN A 46 -1.83 6.41 7.10
N GLY A 47 -1.50 7.54 7.71
CA GLY A 47 -1.75 7.84 9.11
C GLY A 47 -2.44 9.19 9.26
N ARG A 48 -2.95 9.47 10.46
CA ARG A 48 -3.48 10.79 10.83
C ARG A 48 -2.60 11.41 11.90
N SER A 49 -2.10 12.61 11.65
CA SER A 49 -1.34 13.38 12.63
C SER A 49 -2.24 13.73 13.81
N LYS A 50 -1.84 13.42 15.04
CA LYS A 50 -2.61 13.80 16.23
C LYS A 50 -2.60 15.31 16.49
N LYS A 51 -1.57 16.02 16.00
CA LYS A 51 -1.38 17.47 16.23
C LYS A 51 -2.20 18.30 15.25
N THR A 52 -2.02 18.02 13.96
CA THR A 52 -2.66 18.79 12.88
C THR A 52 -3.96 18.17 12.41
N MET A 53 -4.28 16.96 12.87
CA MET A 53 -5.45 16.18 12.45
C MET A 53 -5.53 15.94 10.94
N THR A 54 -4.42 16.14 10.23
CA THR A 54 -4.27 15.92 8.80
C THR A 54 -3.81 14.50 8.51
N GLU A 55 -4.30 13.97 7.39
CA GLU A 55 -3.89 12.69 6.86
C GLU A 55 -2.57 12.82 6.11
N HIS A 56 -1.71 11.81 6.21
CA HIS A 56 -0.44 11.76 5.50
C HIS A 56 -0.14 10.33 5.08
N ALA A 57 0.52 10.17 3.93
CA ALA A 57 1.11 8.89 3.55
C ALA A 57 2.32 8.58 4.44
N TYR A 58 2.55 7.30 4.73
CA TYR A 58 3.77 6.88 5.41
C TYR A 58 4.97 6.93 4.45
N PRO A 59 6.07 7.62 4.82
CA PRO A 59 7.23 7.80 3.92
C PRO A 59 7.86 6.50 3.40
N ARG A 60 7.74 5.40 4.15
CA ARG A 60 8.28 4.09 3.73
C ARG A 60 7.66 3.56 2.42
N PHE A 61 6.47 4.04 2.05
CA PHE A 61 5.78 3.65 0.83
C PHE A 61 6.07 4.58 -0.36
N ASP A 62 6.89 5.61 -0.17
CA ASP A 62 7.17 6.60 -1.22
C ASP A 62 7.83 5.95 -2.45
N LYS A 63 8.64 4.90 -2.23
CA LYS A 63 9.23 4.09 -3.31
C LYS A 63 8.19 3.44 -4.23
N TYR A 64 6.96 3.24 -3.76
CA TYR A 64 5.88 2.63 -4.52
C TYR A 64 4.94 3.66 -5.16
N PHE A 65 5.18 4.97 -4.97
CA PHE A 65 4.41 5.97 -5.67
C PHE A 65 4.59 5.83 -7.17
N ASP A 66 3.48 5.87 -7.88
CA ASP A 66 3.47 5.90 -9.33
C ASP A 66 2.44 6.93 -9.76
N VAL A 67 2.83 7.87 -10.62
CA VAL A 67 1.92 8.94 -11.08
C VAL A 67 1.39 8.67 -12.48
N ASP A 68 2.04 7.80 -13.24
CA ASP A 68 1.80 7.60 -14.67
C ASP A 68 1.90 6.14 -15.11
N PHE A 69 1.90 5.22 -14.16
CA PHE A 69 2.10 3.79 -14.36
C PHE A 69 3.42 3.46 -15.06
N SER A 70 4.45 4.29 -14.87
CA SER A 70 5.76 4.11 -15.47
C SER A 70 6.43 2.79 -15.06
N ARG A 71 6.03 2.20 -13.93
CA ARG A 71 6.49 0.87 -13.48
C ARG A 71 6.11 -0.27 -14.43
N PHE A 72 5.21 -0.05 -15.40
CA PHE A 72 4.79 -1.06 -16.37
C PHE A 72 5.39 -0.88 -17.77
N ARG A 73 6.27 0.11 -17.98
CA ARG A 73 6.90 0.37 -19.28
C ARG A 73 8.20 -0.41 -19.47
#